data_AF-A0A5J5FBA0-F1
#
_entry.id   AF-A0A5J5FBA0-F1
#
_cell.length_a   1.000
_cell.length_b   1.000
_cell.length_c   1.000
_cell.angle_alpha   90.00
_cell.angle_beta   90.00
_cell.angle_gamma   90.00
#
_symmetry.space_group_name_H-M   'P 1'
#
loop_
_entity.id
_entity.type
_entity.pdbx_description
1 polymer ?
#
loop_
_entity_poly.entity_id
_entity_poly.type
_entity_poly.pdbx_seq_one_letter_code
_entity_poly.pdbx_strand_id
1 'polypeptide(L)'
;MRAHSPPGSLIYPDWGPPTKSCSSAQHAPPQPHLRETAILPPGRGFTTMSTKKLSPAAQLLRNSRLFAMPSAIPPPPSVTINAPPASPYPTLQAITTPKASAHRGDWGLKRDLPIAVSKKTTYMRYGELDTIEHMTTFESAHDDVYTLRKWQELDLAIEPSLSGAFDAYDPNSRSFNDKRTVFDDAAKAEGYKWRYAGPFVQGMAPKEMREYIQKQIVPRKDEFYTFVARRQKLDNLRQEHALRGASKPSPEEIQAALDDPEEKVDLLALRANPPYLEKLVTEFLDIPINKPHRTHPSAGLHYTRSNAYAYNDPELGPQQHRKDVPGRLLNWQTGSGPIAGVAGVVVKAQRVAYGRGPKHDDRFAVHRYRPLKATIDQRGKILMDVEQVVQASDVYGGRGAQNIVRSWSQFTGGTERKAVDSAETQRVIDTENIIRMVTGGKMRR
;
A
#
# COMPACT_ATOMS: atom_id res chain seq x y z
N MET A 1 67.71 -30.78 29.73
CA MET A 1 66.80 -31.75 30.38
C MET A 1 65.36 -31.34 30.04
N ARG A 2 64.62 -32.29 29.45
CA ARG A 2 63.19 -32.32 29.07
C ARG A 2 62.42 -30.98 29.02
N ALA A 3 62.14 -30.54 27.79
CA ALA A 3 61.02 -29.67 27.47
C ALA A 3 59.73 -30.50 27.37
N HIS A 4 58.66 -30.04 28.02
CA HIS A 4 57.29 -30.53 27.86
C HIS A 4 56.46 -29.46 27.12
N SER A 5 55.70 -29.93 26.14
CA SER A 5 54.84 -29.20 25.20
C SER A 5 53.61 -28.53 25.82
N PRO A 6 53.02 -27.56 25.12
CA PRO A 6 51.57 -27.33 25.07
C PRO A 6 50.97 -27.71 23.69
N PRO A 7 49.63 -27.88 23.58
CA PRO A 7 49.00 -28.68 22.54
C PRO A 7 48.50 -27.89 21.31
N GLY A 8 48.68 -28.49 20.13
CA GLY A 8 47.62 -28.80 19.14
C GLY A 8 46.86 -27.66 18.46
N SER A 9 47.44 -27.09 17.41
CA SER A 9 46.71 -26.36 16.35
C SER A 9 46.36 -27.31 15.20
N LEU A 10 45.06 -27.51 14.93
CA LEU A 10 44.56 -28.25 13.78
C LEU A 10 44.61 -27.37 12.52
N ILE A 11 45.25 -27.92 11.49
CA ILE A 11 45.55 -27.35 10.19
C ILE A 11 44.35 -27.53 9.25
N TYR A 12 43.93 -26.47 8.57
CA TYR A 12 43.05 -26.52 7.39
C TYR A 12 43.90 -26.78 6.13
N PRO A 13 43.53 -27.74 5.25
CA PRO A 13 44.21 -27.93 3.98
C PRO A 13 43.61 -27.08 2.86
N ASP A 14 44.50 -26.44 2.11
CA ASP A 14 44.29 -25.79 0.81
C ASP A 14 43.67 -26.75 -0.23
N TRP A 15 42.68 -26.26 -0.98
CA TRP A 15 42.18 -26.89 -2.19
C TRP A 15 42.33 -25.94 -3.39
N GLY A 16 43.22 -26.32 -4.31
CA GLY A 16 43.44 -25.65 -5.59
C GLY A 16 42.34 -25.91 -6.63
N PRO A 17 42.38 -25.20 -7.78
CA PRO A 17 41.28 -25.15 -8.74
C PRO A 17 41.22 -26.39 -9.66
N PRO A 18 40.03 -26.91 -9.98
CA PRO A 18 39.90 -28.12 -10.80
C PRO A 18 39.91 -27.83 -12.31
N THR A 19 40.60 -28.72 -13.01
CA THR A 19 40.73 -28.86 -14.46
C THR A 19 39.44 -29.36 -15.12
N LYS A 20 39.20 -28.89 -16.35
CA LYS A 20 38.07 -29.24 -17.22
C LYS A 20 38.19 -30.68 -17.75
N SER A 21 37.15 -31.50 -17.56
CA SER A 21 36.92 -32.73 -18.34
C SER A 21 35.55 -32.66 -19.01
N CYS A 22 35.55 -32.75 -20.35
CA CYS A 22 34.38 -32.77 -21.21
C CYS A 22 33.56 -34.05 -21.00
N SER A 23 32.26 -33.90 -20.71
CA SER A 23 31.26 -34.93 -20.97
C SER A 23 30.16 -34.32 -21.85
N SER A 24 29.99 -34.93 -23.02
CA SER A 24 29.02 -34.60 -24.05
C SER A 24 27.57 -34.72 -23.55
N ALA A 25 26.88 -33.59 -23.49
CA ALA A 25 25.43 -33.53 -23.54
C ALA A 25 25.06 -32.43 -24.54
N GLN A 26 24.49 -32.83 -25.67
CA GLN A 26 24.05 -31.94 -26.74
C GLN A 26 22.92 -31.05 -26.21
N HIS A 27 23.21 -29.77 -26.01
CA HIS A 27 22.22 -28.73 -25.77
C HIS A 27 22.03 -27.97 -27.08
N ALA A 28 20.86 -28.12 -27.68
CA ALA A 28 20.47 -27.40 -28.89
C ALA A 28 20.40 -25.88 -28.61
N PRO A 29 20.85 -25.02 -29.55
CA PRO A 29 20.79 -23.58 -29.38
C PRO A 29 19.34 -23.08 -29.38
N PRO A 30 19.01 -22.03 -28.60
CA PRO A 30 17.67 -21.44 -28.61
C PRO A 30 17.39 -20.84 -30.00
N GLN A 31 16.28 -21.27 -30.60
CA GLN A 31 15.85 -20.74 -31.90
C GLN A 31 15.54 -19.24 -31.79
N PRO A 32 15.97 -18.42 -32.77
CA PRO A 32 15.51 -17.04 -32.88
C PRO A 32 14.02 -17.06 -33.21
N HIS A 33 13.21 -16.55 -32.28
CA HIS A 33 11.81 -16.25 -32.49
C HIS A 33 11.70 -15.31 -33.70
N LEU A 34 11.05 -15.84 -34.74
CA LEU A 34 10.71 -15.13 -35.96
C LEU A 34 10.01 -13.82 -35.58
N ARG A 35 10.66 -12.70 -35.92
CA ARG A 35 9.99 -11.41 -35.97
C ARG A 35 8.98 -11.48 -37.10
N GLU A 36 7.71 -11.48 -36.74
CA GLU A 36 6.60 -11.28 -37.65
C GLU A 36 6.78 -9.92 -38.32
N THR A 37 7.20 -9.94 -39.59
CA THR A 37 7.25 -8.75 -40.44
C THR A 37 5.83 -8.35 -40.77
N ALA A 38 5.28 -7.40 -40.02
CA ALA A 38 4.05 -6.72 -40.40
C ALA A 38 4.29 -5.98 -41.73
N ILE A 39 3.74 -6.54 -42.81
CA ILE A 39 3.62 -5.87 -44.11
C ILE A 39 2.53 -4.81 -43.95
N LEU A 40 2.94 -3.55 -43.80
CA LEU A 40 2.04 -2.40 -43.81
C LEU A 40 1.60 -2.06 -45.25
N PRO A 41 0.36 -1.56 -45.45
CA PRO A 41 -0.11 -1.14 -46.77
C PRO A 41 0.70 0.04 -47.33
N PRO A 42 0.97 0.09 -48.66
CA PRO A 42 1.77 1.15 -49.27
C PRO A 42 0.90 2.38 -49.48
N GLY A 43 1.03 3.39 -48.61
CA GLY A 43 0.30 4.64 -48.86
C GLY A 43 0.13 5.57 -47.67
N ARG A 44 1.22 5.95 -47.00
CA ARG A 44 1.38 7.23 -46.31
C ARG A 44 2.87 7.36 -45.99
N GLY A 45 3.52 8.35 -46.59
CA GLY A 45 4.93 8.61 -46.33
C GLY A 45 5.15 8.79 -44.83
N PHE A 46 5.80 7.80 -44.21
CA PHE A 46 6.41 8.00 -42.92
C PHE A 46 7.49 9.05 -43.13
N THR A 47 7.21 10.28 -42.71
CA THR A 47 8.28 11.21 -42.38
C THR A 47 9.09 10.51 -41.30
N THR A 48 10.19 9.87 -41.70
CA THR A 48 11.21 9.41 -40.78
C THR A 48 11.63 10.64 -39.99
N MET A 49 11.12 10.80 -38.78
CA MET A 49 11.63 11.81 -37.87
C MET A 49 13.10 11.52 -37.73
N SER A 50 13.93 12.34 -38.39
CA SER A 50 15.36 12.36 -38.19
C SER A 50 15.57 12.50 -36.69
N THR A 51 15.92 11.41 -36.03
CA THR A 51 16.25 11.43 -34.62
C THR A 51 17.53 12.24 -34.54
N LYS A 52 17.40 13.55 -34.30
CA LYS A 52 18.53 14.42 -34.05
C LYS A 52 19.36 13.74 -32.98
N LYS A 53 20.53 13.23 -33.35
CA LYS A 53 21.45 12.58 -32.41
C LYS A 53 21.75 13.63 -31.35
N LEU A 54 21.24 13.42 -30.13
CA LEU A 54 21.50 14.29 -29.00
C LEU A 54 23.00 14.42 -28.82
N SER A 55 23.48 15.62 -28.47
CA SER A 55 24.89 15.80 -28.15
C SER A 55 25.29 14.88 -26.98
N PRO A 56 26.57 14.45 -26.90
CA PRO A 56 27.02 13.59 -25.81
C PRO A 56 26.69 14.17 -24.42
N ALA A 57 26.84 15.49 -24.25
CA ALA A 57 26.48 16.18 -23.01
C ALA A 57 24.97 16.12 -22.71
N ALA A 58 24.10 16.27 -23.71
CA ALA A 58 22.66 16.17 -23.51
C ALA A 58 22.23 14.75 -23.10
N GLN A 59 22.92 13.71 -23.59
CA GLN A 59 22.68 12.33 -23.16
C GLN A 59 23.07 12.11 -21.70
N LEU A 60 24.19 12.70 -21.25
CA LEU A 60 24.61 12.65 -19.84
C LEU A 60 23.61 13.37 -18.93
N LEU A 61 23.13 14.55 -19.31
CA LEU A 61 22.12 15.28 -18.54
C LEU A 61 20.80 14.50 -18.45
N ARG A 62 20.34 13.91 -19.55
CA ARG A 62 19.12 13.09 -19.58
C ARG A 62 19.17 11.91 -18.60
N ASN A 63 20.35 11.31 -18.43
CA ASN A 63 20.57 10.17 -17.53
C ASN A 63 21.06 10.58 -16.14
N SER A 64 21.16 11.89 -15.85
CA SER A 64 21.63 12.38 -14.57
C SER A 64 20.56 12.23 -13.47
N ARG A 65 21.01 12.13 -12.22
CA ARG A 65 20.10 11.95 -11.07
C ARG A 65 19.17 13.14 -10.83
N LEU A 66 19.63 14.36 -11.14
CA LEU A 66 18.82 15.57 -10.99
C LEU A 66 17.66 15.59 -12.00
N PHE A 67 17.89 15.14 -13.24
CA PHE A 67 16.86 15.01 -14.26
C PHE A 67 15.90 13.84 -14.02
N ALA A 68 16.29 12.86 -13.20
CA ALA A 68 15.43 11.77 -12.77
C ALA A 68 14.46 12.17 -11.63
N MET A 69 14.62 13.37 -11.04
CA MET A 69 13.71 13.85 -10.01
C MET A 69 12.32 14.14 -10.60
N PRO A 70 11.24 13.59 -10.02
CA PRO A 70 9.90 13.85 -10.50
C PRO A 70 9.48 15.29 -10.17
N SER A 71 8.66 15.88 -11.04
CA SER A 71 7.96 17.12 -10.71
C SER A 71 7.03 16.92 -9.50
N ALA A 72 6.90 17.94 -8.67
CA ALA A 72 5.98 17.93 -7.53
C ALA A 72 4.56 17.55 -7.97
N ILE A 73 3.95 16.58 -7.31
CA ILE A 73 2.55 16.23 -7.56
C ILE A 73 1.62 17.27 -6.92
N PRO A 74 0.45 17.57 -7.53
CA PRO A 74 -0.46 18.55 -6.97
C PRO A 74 -0.97 18.11 -5.59
N PRO A 75 -0.96 18.99 -4.58
CA PRO A 75 -1.53 18.68 -3.28
C PRO A 75 -3.05 18.43 -3.38
N PRO A 76 -3.66 17.76 -2.40
CA PRO A 76 -5.11 17.62 -2.37
C PRO A 76 -5.77 19.02 -2.32
N PRO A 77 -6.91 19.23 -3.01
CA PRO A 77 -7.60 20.51 -3.00
C PRO A 77 -8.03 20.85 -1.56
N SER A 78 -7.59 21.99 -1.05
CA SER A 78 -8.01 22.56 0.24
C SER A 78 -8.92 23.76 0.02
N VAL A 79 -9.93 23.90 0.87
CA VAL A 79 -10.79 25.11 0.90
C VAL A 79 -10.13 26.22 1.72
N THR A 80 -9.19 25.87 2.61
CA THR A 80 -8.44 26.82 3.43
C THR A 80 -7.19 27.30 2.71
N ILE A 81 -7.06 28.62 2.58
CA ILE A 81 -5.95 29.30 1.89
C ILE A 81 -4.77 29.52 2.85
N ASN A 82 -5.04 30.01 4.07
CA ASN A 82 -3.98 30.48 4.98
C ASN A 82 -3.33 29.36 5.82
N ALA A 83 -3.99 28.21 5.93
CA ALA A 83 -3.51 27.04 6.66
C ALA A 83 -4.12 25.79 6.02
N PRO A 84 -3.61 25.36 4.85
CA PRO A 84 -4.05 24.09 4.27
C PRO A 84 -3.70 22.96 5.24
N PRO A 85 -4.58 21.96 5.42
CA PRO A 85 -4.24 20.78 6.19
C PRO A 85 -3.04 20.06 5.56
N ALA A 86 -2.22 19.40 6.38
CA ALA A 86 -1.09 18.62 5.88
C ALA A 86 -1.53 17.62 4.80
N SER A 87 -0.73 17.49 3.75
CA SER A 87 -0.99 16.53 2.67
C SER A 87 -1.00 15.12 3.26
N PRO A 88 -1.98 14.26 2.91
CA PRO A 88 -2.05 12.90 3.43
C PRO A 88 -1.00 11.96 2.82
N TYR A 89 -0.28 12.41 1.78
CA TYR A 89 0.77 11.68 1.09
C TYR A 89 1.90 12.64 0.69
N PRO A 90 3.14 12.14 0.52
CA PRO A 90 4.28 12.95 0.11
C PRO A 90 4.08 13.54 -1.29
N THR A 91 4.36 14.83 -1.46
CA THR A 91 4.25 15.53 -2.77
C THR A 91 5.58 15.73 -3.48
N LEU A 92 6.65 15.82 -2.70
CA LEU A 92 8.02 16.00 -3.17
C LEU A 92 8.83 14.73 -2.90
N GLN A 93 9.80 14.48 -3.77
CA GLN A 93 10.71 13.34 -3.60
C GLN A 93 11.70 13.61 -2.46
N ALA A 94 11.78 12.67 -1.52
CA ALA A 94 12.81 12.67 -0.49
C ALA A 94 14.16 12.26 -1.08
N ILE A 95 15.20 13.03 -0.79
CA ILE A 95 16.59 12.79 -1.15
C ILE A 95 17.43 12.56 0.11
N THR A 96 18.56 11.89 -0.06
CA THR A 96 19.54 11.62 1.00
C THR A 96 20.95 11.76 0.45
N THR A 97 21.89 12.05 1.33
CA THR A 97 23.31 12.23 1.01
C THR A 97 24.16 11.45 2.02
N PRO A 98 25.35 10.94 1.65
CA PRO A 98 26.26 10.35 2.61
C PRO A 98 26.66 11.33 3.71
N LYS A 99 26.90 10.84 4.94
CA LYS A 99 27.26 11.68 6.10
C LYS A 99 28.46 12.60 5.84
N ALA A 100 29.44 12.15 5.05
CA ALA A 100 30.62 12.93 4.70
C ALA A 100 30.28 14.17 3.84
N SER A 101 29.38 14.04 2.87
CA SER A 101 28.90 15.16 2.05
C SER A 101 27.95 16.06 2.83
N ALA A 102 27.07 15.47 3.66
CA ALA A 102 26.23 16.21 4.60
C ALA A 102 27.03 17.13 5.53
N HIS A 103 28.22 16.68 5.98
CA HIS A 103 29.11 17.50 6.81
C HIS A 103 29.63 18.76 6.09
N ARG A 104 29.75 18.70 4.75
CA ARG A 104 30.16 19.83 3.90
C ARG A 104 28.99 20.69 3.40
N GLY A 105 27.75 20.24 3.59
CA GLY A 105 26.57 20.90 3.03
C GLY A 105 26.24 20.47 1.59
N ASP A 106 26.94 19.46 1.06
CA ASP A 106 26.76 19.00 -0.32
C ASP A 106 25.63 17.94 -0.42
N TRP A 107 24.59 18.30 -1.16
CA TRP A 107 23.42 17.47 -1.46
C TRP A 107 23.28 17.16 -2.95
N GLY A 108 24.27 17.50 -3.79
CA GLY A 108 24.16 17.38 -5.24
C GLY A 108 23.11 18.31 -5.86
N LEU A 109 22.78 19.41 -5.17
CA LEU A 109 21.88 20.46 -5.66
C LEU A 109 22.69 21.61 -6.27
N LYS A 110 22.00 22.67 -6.71
CA LYS A 110 22.65 23.83 -7.32
C LYS A 110 23.66 24.53 -6.39
N ARG A 111 23.40 24.51 -5.08
CA ARG A 111 24.19 25.17 -4.04
C ARG A 111 24.31 24.26 -2.83
N ASP A 112 25.38 24.45 -2.05
CA ASP A 112 25.53 23.80 -0.75
C ASP A 112 24.55 24.41 0.26
N LEU A 113 24.02 23.56 1.13
CA LEU A 113 23.02 23.93 2.11
C LEU A 113 23.65 24.36 3.45
N PRO A 114 22.92 25.12 4.28
CA PRO A 114 23.37 25.49 5.61
C PRO A 114 23.80 24.27 6.44
N ILE A 115 25.07 24.28 6.87
CA ILE A 115 25.71 23.18 7.59
C ILE A 115 24.95 22.79 8.87
N ALA A 116 24.34 23.78 9.54
CA ALA A 116 23.57 23.58 10.76
C ALA A 116 22.35 22.65 10.57
N VAL A 117 21.74 22.69 9.37
CA VAL A 117 20.62 21.80 9.01
C VAL A 117 21.17 20.52 8.41
N SER A 118 22.05 20.63 7.42
CA SER A 118 22.62 19.51 6.66
C SER A 118 23.25 18.43 7.54
N LYS A 119 23.94 18.79 8.63
CA LYS A 119 24.56 17.82 9.55
C LYS A 119 23.55 17.00 10.36
N LYS A 120 22.36 17.55 10.61
CA LYS A 120 21.32 16.93 11.45
C LYS A 120 20.34 16.12 10.63
N THR A 121 20.11 16.49 9.37
CA THR A 121 19.12 15.87 8.50
C THR A 121 19.71 14.74 7.66
N THR A 122 19.09 13.57 7.68
CA THR A 122 19.43 12.47 6.77
C THR A 122 18.55 12.46 5.52
N TYR A 123 17.28 12.82 5.67
CA TYR A 123 16.32 12.94 4.58
C TYR A 123 15.85 14.39 4.43
N MET A 124 15.78 14.84 3.19
CA MET A 124 15.37 16.19 2.84
C MET A 124 14.55 16.18 1.55
N ARG A 125 13.65 17.13 1.39
CA ARG A 125 12.96 17.43 0.12
C ARG A 125 13.32 18.85 -0.29
N TYR A 126 13.44 19.09 -1.60
CA TYR A 126 13.62 20.44 -2.13
C TYR A 126 12.40 20.82 -2.96
N GLY A 127 12.02 22.10 -2.94
CA GLY A 127 10.94 22.64 -3.76
C GLY A 127 11.48 23.15 -5.09
N GLU A 128 12.23 24.25 -5.01
CA GLU A 128 12.85 24.94 -6.13
C GLU A 128 14.37 24.91 -6.00
N LEU A 129 15.06 24.63 -7.10
CA LEU A 129 16.53 24.57 -7.12
C LEU A 129 17.19 25.94 -7.00
N ASP A 130 16.53 27.00 -7.47
CA ASP A 130 16.99 28.37 -7.35
C ASP A 130 15.76 29.28 -7.41
N THR A 131 15.45 29.96 -6.31
CA THR A 131 14.37 30.95 -6.26
C THR A 131 14.85 32.31 -6.81
N ILE A 132 13.92 33.26 -6.95
CA ILE A 132 14.25 34.65 -7.25
C ILE A 132 15.19 35.29 -6.21
N GLU A 133 15.20 34.75 -4.99
CA GLU A 133 16.08 35.19 -3.89
C GLU A 133 17.45 34.47 -3.91
N HIS A 134 17.75 33.72 -4.99
CA HIS A 134 19.00 32.98 -5.18
C HIS A 134 19.28 31.92 -4.10
N MET A 135 18.21 31.32 -3.56
CA MET A 135 18.29 30.25 -2.57
C MET A 135 17.58 28.98 -3.05
N THR A 136 18.08 27.82 -2.61
CA THR A 136 17.39 26.53 -2.75
C THR A 136 16.33 26.41 -1.66
N THR A 137 15.06 26.19 -2.00
CA THR A 137 14.04 25.92 -0.98
C THR A 137 14.07 24.45 -0.59
N PHE A 138 14.15 24.18 0.71
CA PHE A 138 14.24 22.82 1.22
C PHE A 138 13.49 22.66 2.54
N GLU A 139 13.05 21.42 2.78
CA GLU A 139 12.40 21.01 4.01
C GLU A 139 12.91 19.63 4.44
N SER A 140 12.72 19.30 5.72
CA SER A 140 12.95 17.95 6.22
C SER A 140 11.94 16.97 5.62
N ALA A 141 12.39 15.80 5.19
CA ALA A 141 11.53 14.71 4.70
C ALA A 141 11.48 13.51 5.68
N HIS A 142 11.86 13.71 6.95
CA HIS A 142 11.86 12.65 7.94
C HIS A 142 10.45 12.18 8.32
N ASP A 143 9.49 13.10 8.31
CA ASP A 143 8.06 12.84 8.51
C ASP A 143 7.56 11.74 7.57
N ASP A 144 7.74 11.91 6.26
CA ASP A 144 7.26 10.98 5.23
C ASP A 144 8.03 9.66 5.27
N VAL A 145 9.37 9.73 5.30
CA VAL A 145 10.24 8.53 5.25
C VAL A 145 10.06 7.66 6.48
N TYR A 146 9.99 8.23 7.68
CA TYR A 146 9.76 7.42 8.88
C TYR A 146 8.34 6.91 8.97
N THR A 147 7.35 7.64 8.46
CA THR A 147 5.96 7.12 8.39
C THR A 147 5.88 5.92 7.45
N LEU A 148 6.53 5.98 6.29
CA LEU A 148 6.63 4.84 5.38
C LEU A 148 7.33 3.64 6.03
N ARG A 149 8.44 3.86 6.74
CA ARG A 149 9.15 2.78 7.44
C ARG A 149 8.31 2.15 8.54
N LYS A 150 7.67 2.97 9.38
CA LYS A 150 6.76 2.49 10.42
C LYS A 150 5.62 1.68 9.82
N TRP A 151 5.10 2.08 8.67
CA TRP A 151 4.08 1.32 7.97
C TRP A 151 4.57 -0.02 7.44
N GLN A 152 5.77 -0.06 6.84
CA GLN A 152 6.42 -1.29 6.41
C GLN A 152 6.68 -2.25 7.58
N GLU A 153 7.01 -1.72 8.77
CA GLU A 153 7.17 -2.51 10.00
C GLU A 153 5.85 -3.11 10.53
N LEU A 154 4.67 -2.55 10.19
CA LEU A 154 3.37 -3.16 10.52
C LEU A 154 3.11 -4.43 9.72
N ASP A 155 3.80 -4.58 8.59
CA ASP A 155 3.66 -5.67 7.62
C ASP A 155 2.19 -5.97 7.29
N LEU A 156 1.43 -4.90 7.02
CA LEU A 156 0.00 -4.95 6.76
C LEU A 156 -0.26 -4.82 5.25
N ALA A 157 -0.80 -5.89 4.65
CA ALA A 157 -1.28 -5.88 3.28
C ALA A 157 -2.44 -4.89 3.14
N ILE A 158 -2.43 -4.17 2.02
CA ILE A 158 -3.46 -3.19 1.68
C ILE A 158 -4.52 -3.91 0.86
N GLU A 159 -5.77 -3.82 1.31
CA GLU A 159 -6.92 -4.42 0.64
C GLU A 159 -7.62 -3.39 -0.24
N PRO A 160 -8.24 -3.80 -1.37
CA PRO A 160 -9.07 -2.91 -2.15
C PRO A 160 -10.25 -2.43 -1.31
N SER A 161 -10.55 -1.13 -1.35
CA SER A 161 -11.79 -0.63 -0.77
C SER A 161 -12.93 -1.01 -1.72
N LEU A 162 -13.64 -2.09 -1.43
CA LEU A 162 -14.88 -2.40 -2.13
C LEU A 162 -15.90 -1.29 -1.77
N SER A 163 -16.36 -0.57 -2.78
CA SER A 163 -17.18 0.62 -2.64
C SER A 163 -18.43 0.34 -1.79
N GLY A 164 -18.62 1.12 -0.72
CA GLY A 164 -19.90 1.24 -0.02
C GLY A 164 -20.04 0.51 1.31
N ALA A 165 -19.14 -0.40 1.66
CA ALA A 165 -19.20 -1.12 2.93
C ALA A 165 -17.83 -1.14 3.62
N PHE A 166 -17.63 -0.18 4.51
CA PHE A 166 -16.84 -0.42 5.72
C PHE A 166 -17.67 -1.36 6.62
N ASP A 167 -18.05 -2.52 6.10
CA ASP A 167 -18.72 -3.53 6.91
C ASP A 167 -17.71 -3.99 7.93
N ALA A 168 -18.11 -3.85 9.19
CA ALA A 168 -17.41 -4.43 10.32
C ALA A 168 -16.97 -5.84 9.95
N TYR A 169 -15.69 -6.14 10.19
CA TYR A 169 -15.15 -7.48 10.07
C TYR A 169 -16.15 -8.49 10.67
N ASP A 170 -16.83 -9.26 9.82
CA ASP A 170 -17.68 -10.35 10.26
C ASP A 170 -16.84 -11.64 10.24
N PRO A 171 -16.34 -12.10 11.40
CA PRO A 171 -15.57 -13.34 11.49
C PRO A 171 -16.37 -14.58 11.06
N ASN A 172 -17.70 -14.48 10.93
CA ASN A 172 -18.59 -15.57 10.55
C ASN A 172 -19.04 -15.54 9.09
N SER A 173 -18.57 -14.60 8.28
CA SER A 173 -18.83 -14.60 6.84
C SER A 173 -18.16 -15.82 6.20
N ARG A 174 -18.94 -16.89 6.00
CA ARG A 174 -18.54 -18.15 5.33
C ARG A 174 -18.33 -17.99 3.83
N SER A 175 -18.60 -16.80 3.28
CA SER A 175 -18.12 -16.47 1.95
C SER A 175 -16.60 -16.48 2.04
N PHE A 176 -15.96 -17.46 1.42
CA PHE A 176 -14.60 -17.34 0.92
C PHE A 176 -14.58 -16.15 -0.04
N ASN A 177 -14.61 -14.94 0.52
CA ASN A 177 -14.33 -13.72 -0.20
C ASN A 177 -12.88 -13.90 -0.59
N ASP A 178 -12.68 -14.34 -1.82
CA ASP A 178 -11.42 -14.35 -2.53
C ASP A 178 -10.72 -13.06 -2.13
N LYS A 179 -9.68 -13.16 -1.28
CA LYS A 179 -8.99 -12.01 -0.71
C LYS A 179 -8.19 -11.40 -1.85
N ARG A 180 -8.90 -10.69 -2.73
CA ARG A 180 -8.32 -10.05 -3.91
C ARG A 180 -7.33 -9.04 -3.40
N THR A 181 -6.07 -9.23 -3.77
CA THR A 181 -5.07 -8.24 -3.49
C THR A 181 -5.23 -7.12 -4.50
N VAL A 182 -4.75 -5.93 -4.15
CA VAL A 182 -4.72 -4.78 -5.06
C VAL A 182 -3.95 -5.09 -6.37
N PHE A 183 -3.19 -6.18 -6.42
CA PHE A 183 -2.32 -6.55 -7.53
C PHE A 183 -2.87 -7.66 -8.44
N ASP A 184 -3.96 -8.34 -8.08
CA ASP A 184 -4.41 -9.56 -8.80
C ASP A 184 -5.29 -9.26 -10.03
N ASP A 185 -5.66 -8.01 -10.26
CA ASP A 185 -6.62 -7.61 -11.30
C ASP A 185 -6.06 -7.62 -12.74
N ALA A 186 -4.77 -7.95 -12.93
CA ALA A 186 -4.19 -8.05 -14.26
C ALA A 186 -4.80 -9.19 -15.12
N ALA A 187 -5.45 -10.18 -14.50
CA ALA A 187 -5.93 -11.39 -15.19
C ALA A 187 -7.41 -11.37 -15.60
N LYS A 188 -8.25 -10.47 -15.06
CA LYS A 188 -9.69 -10.39 -15.39
C LYS A 188 -10.09 -8.95 -15.71
N ALA A 189 -10.37 -8.68 -16.98
CA ALA A 189 -10.74 -7.37 -17.52
C ALA A 189 -11.97 -6.69 -16.87
N GLU A 190 -12.77 -7.42 -16.08
CA GLU A 190 -14.06 -6.95 -15.55
C GLU A 190 -14.07 -6.76 -14.02
N GLY A 191 -12.99 -7.08 -13.30
CA GLY A 191 -13.03 -7.17 -11.84
C GLY A 191 -12.86 -5.84 -11.11
N TYR A 192 -11.79 -5.11 -11.42
CA TYR A 192 -11.42 -3.88 -10.71
C TYR A 192 -10.41 -3.06 -11.53
N LYS A 193 -10.85 -1.93 -12.06
CA LYS A 193 -10.02 -0.94 -12.76
C LYS A 193 -9.97 0.33 -11.92
N TRP A 194 -8.76 0.80 -11.60
CA TRP A 194 -8.58 1.98 -10.77
C TRP A 194 -8.16 3.23 -11.55
N ARG A 195 -7.49 3.07 -12.70
CA ARG A 195 -7.16 4.17 -13.64
C ARG A 195 -8.17 4.20 -14.77
N TYR A 196 -8.78 5.36 -14.98
CA TYR A 196 -9.70 5.62 -16.08
C TYR A 196 -9.12 6.72 -16.96
N ALA A 197 -9.28 6.60 -18.28
CA ALA A 197 -8.94 7.68 -19.20
C ALA A 197 -9.99 8.80 -19.15
N GLY A 198 -11.26 8.45 -18.93
CA GLY A 198 -12.35 9.39 -18.82
C GLY A 198 -12.40 10.10 -17.45
N PRO A 199 -12.88 11.36 -17.40
CA PRO A 199 -13.11 12.06 -16.14
C PRO A 199 -14.34 11.51 -15.41
N PHE A 200 -14.40 11.73 -14.10
CA PHE A 200 -15.57 11.39 -13.30
C PHE A 200 -16.66 12.47 -13.44
N VAL A 201 -17.69 12.18 -14.25
CA VAL A 201 -18.72 13.15 -14.66
C VAL A 201 -19.53 13.69 -13.47
N GLN A 202 -19.91 12.85 -12.51
CA GLN A 202 -20.76 13.27 -11.37
C GLN A 202 -20.07 14.26 -10.42
N GLY A 203 -18.73 14.28 -10.40
CA GLY A 203 -17.95 15.17 -9.53
C GLY A 203 -17.43 16.43 -10.21
N MET A 204 -17.73 16.63 -11.49
CA MET A 204 -17.20 17.72 -12.31
C MET A 204 -18.06 18.99 -12.18
N ALA A 205 -17.44 20.17 -12.24
CA ALA A 205 -18.19 21.42 -12.23
C ALA A 205 -19.00 21.60 -13.55
N PRO A 206 -20.15 22.28 -13.55
CA PRO A 206 -20.99 22.43 -14.76
C PRO A 206 -20.26 23.07 -15.94
N LYS A 207 -19.32 24.00 -15.68
CA LYS A 207 -18.50 24.63 -16.71
C LYS A 207 -17.52 23.63 -17.34
N GLU A 208 -16.80 22.89 -16.51
CA GLU A 208 -15.86 21.85 -16.94
C GLU A 208 -16.58 20.78 -17.78
N MET A 209 -17.80 20.39 -17.39
CA MET A 209 -18.61 19.42 -18.12
C MET A 209 -18.98 19.91 -19.52
N ARG A 210 -19.40 21.17 -19.65
CA ARG A 210 -19.70 21.77 -20.97
C ARG A 210 -18.46 21.80 -21.86
N GLU A 211 -17.31 22.18 -21.30
CA GLU A 211 -16.05 22.17 -22.03
C GLU A 211 -15.63 20.75 -22.45
N TYR A 212 -15.80 19.76 -21.57
CA TYR A 212 -15.51 18.37 -21.88
C TYR A 212 -16.39 17.84 -23.02
N ILE A 213 -17.69 18.12 -22.99
CA ILE A 213 -18.61 17.73 -24.06
C ILE A 213 -18.18 18.34 -25.39
N GLN A 214 -17.91 19.65 -25.42
CA GLN A 214 -17.54 20.36 -26.66
C GLN A 214 -16.19 19.93 -27.22
N LYS A 215 -15.18 19.78 -26.35
CA LYS A 215 -13.79 19.52 -26.78
C LYS A 215 -13.48 18.04 -26.99
N GLN A 216 -14.10 17.14 -26.23
CA GLN A 216 -13.73 15.72 -26.20
C GLN A 216 -14.82 14.78 -26.75
N ILE A 217 -16.11 15.04 -26.47
CA ILE A 217 -17.19 14.11 -26.86
C ILE A 217 -17.68 14.39 -28.29
N VAL A 218 -18.03 15.64 -28.60
CA VAL A 218 -18.59 16.01 -29.90
C VAL A 218 -17.69 15.64 -31.10
N PRO A 219 -16.36 15.84 -31.07
CA PRO A 219 -15.51 15.46 -32.22
C PRO A 219 -15.35 13.94 -32.39
N ARG A 220 -15.63 13.13 -31.37
CA ARG A 220 -15.44 11.68 -31.38
C ARG A 220 -16.72 10.89 -31.70
N LYS A 221 -17.73 11.55 -32.28
CA LYS A 221 -19.01 10.92 -32.63
C LYS A 221 -18.86 9.83 -33.69
N ASP A 222 -18.05 10.07 -34.72
CA ASP A 222 -17.87 9.12 -35.81
C ASP A 222 -17.10 7.88 -35.33
N GLU A 223 -16.08 8.09 -34.50
CA GLU A 223 -15.38 7.01 -33.78
C GLU A 223 -16.36 6.17 -32.94
N PHE A 224 -17.31 6.82 -32.26
CA PHE A 224 -18.31 6.12 -31.46
C PHE A 224 -19.21 5.23 -32.31
N TYR A 225 -19.67 5.68 -33.49
CA TYR A 225 -20.48 4.83 -34.36
C TYR A 225 -19.73 3.58 -34.82
N THR A 226 -18.46 3.73 -35.22
CA THR A 226 -17.62 2.57 -35.58
C THR A 226 -17.43 1.62 -34.39
N PHE A 227 -17.28 2.16 -33.18
CA PHE A 227 -17.17 1.36 -31.95
C PHE A 227 -18.46 0.59 -31.63
N VAL A 228 -19.63 1.20 -31.81
CA VAL A 228 -20.91 0.55 -31.52
C VAL A 228 -21.19 -0.57 -32.51
N ALA A 229 -21.00 -0.33 -33.82
CA ALA A 229 -21.14 -1.36 -34.84
C ALA A 229 -20.22 -2.55 -34.52
N ARG A 230 -18.97 -2.25 -34.17
CA ARG A 230 -17.99 -3.23 -33.73
C ARG A 230 -18.45 -4.06 -32.53
N ARG A 231 -19.02 -3.40 -31.52
CA ARG A 231 -19.43 -4.06 -30.29
C ARG A 231 -20.66 -4.93 -30.47
N GLN A 232 -21.63 -4.51 -31.28
CA GLN A 232 -22.80 -5.31 -31.64
C GLN A 232 -22.41 -6.60 -32.36
N LYS A 233 -21.49 -6.54 -33.33
CA LYS A 233 -20.96 -7.74 -34.01
C LYS A 233 -20.36 -8.74 -33.03
N LEU A 234 -19.55 -8.26 -32.08
CA LEU A 234 -18.93 -9.09 -31.06
C LEU A 234 -19.96 -9.72 -30.12
N ASP A 235 -20.97 -8.96 -29.71
CA ASP A 235 -22.05 -9.45 -28.85
C ASP A 235 -22.90 -10.51 -29.58
N ASN A 236 -23.21 -10.32 -30.87
CA ASN A 236 -23.91 -11.30 -31.70
C ASN A 236 -23.10 -12.60 -31.83
N LEU A 237 -21.80 -12.50 -32.15
CA LEU A 237 -20.91 -13.67 -32.23
C LEU A 237 -20.87 -14.44 -30.90
N ARG A 238 -20.78 -13.73 -29.77
CA ARG A 238 -20.80 -14.34 -28.44
C ARG A 238 -22.13 -15.05 -28.17
N GLN A 239 -23.25 -14.47 -28.59
CA GLN A 239 -24.58 -15.09 -28.45
C GLN A 239 -24.69 -16.34 -29.33
N GLU A 240 -24.20 -16.31 -30.57
CA GLU A 240 -24.20 -17.48 -31.46
C GLU A 240 -23.37 -18.64 -30.88
N HIS A 241 -22.19 -18.36 -30.34
CA HIS A 241 -21.37 -19.38 -29.66
C HIS A 241 -22.07 -19.92 -28.42
N ALA A 242 -22.74 -19.06 -27.63
CA ALA A 242 -23.50 -19.48 -26.46
C ALA A 242 -24.68 -20.39 -26.84
N LEU A 243 -25.40 -20.08 -27.92
CA LEU A 243 -26.49 -20.90 -28.45
C LEU A 243 -26.00 -22.26 -28.97
N ARG A 244 -24.82 -22.29 -29.60
CA ARG A 244 -24.17 -23.53 -30.04
C ARG A 244 -23.57 -24.36 -28.90
N GLY A 245 -23.56 -23.84 -27.66
CA GLY A 245 -22.93 -24.47 -26.52
C GLY A 245 -21.40 -24.54 -26.62
N ALA A 246 -20.79 -23.72 -27.49
CA ALA A 246 -19.35 -23.69 -27.71
C ALA A 246 -18.62 -22.85 -26.64
N SER A 247 -17.30 -23.05 -26.51
CA SER A 247 -16.44 -22.15 -25.74
C SER A 247 -16.44 -20.74 -26.32
N LYS A 248 -15.95 -19.76 -25.54
CA LYS A 248 -15.80 -18.36 -25.96
C LYS A 248 -15.14 -18.27 -27.36
N PRO A 249 -15.57 -17.32 -28.21
CA PRO A 249 -15.03 -17.17 -29.55
C PRO A 249 -13.51 -16.98 -29.50
N SER A 250 -12.82 -17.63 -30.43
CA SER A 250 -11.37 -17.55 -30.54
C SER A 250 -10.92 -16.14 -30.97
N PRO A 251 -9.69 -15.71 -30.67
CA PRO A 251 -9.18 -14.41 -31.10
C PRO A 251 -9.22 -14.18 -32.62
N GLU A 252 -9.06 -15.25 -33.41
CA GLU A 252 -9.07 -15.20 -34.87
C GLU A 252 -10.49 -14.94 -35.43
N GLU A 253 -11.51 -15.61 -34.88
CA GLU A 253 -12.92 -15.37 -35.24
C GLU A 253 -13.37 -13.96 -34.87
N ILE A 254 -12.88 -13.45 -33.74
CA ILE A 254 -13.12 -12.05 -33.34
C ILE A 254 -12.53 -11.12 -34.40
N GLN A 255 -11.27 -11.33 -34.83
CA GLN A 255 -10.65 -10.47 -35.82
C GLN A 255 -11.38 -10.51 -37.17
N ALA A 256 -11.76 -11.70 -37.65
CA ALA A 256 -12.50 -11.85 -38.91
C ALA A 256 -13.84 -11.09 -38.90
N ALA A 257 -14.60 -11.14 -37.80
CA ALA A 257 -15.87 -10.41 -37.68
C ALA A 257 -15.68 -8.88 -37.63
N LEU A 258 -14.50 -8.41 -37.21
CA LEU A 258 -14.15 -7.00 -37.12
C LEU A 258 -13.76 -6.40 -38.48
N ASP A 259 -13.27 -7.21 -39.40
CA ASP A 259 -12.75 -6.78 -40.71
C ASP A 259 -13.87 -6.53 -41.74
N ASP A 260 -15.10 -6.99 -41.49
CA ASP A 260 -16.25 -6.77 -42.37
C ASP A 260 -16.69 -5.28 -42.39
N PRO A 261 -16.85 -4.67 -43.59
CA PRO A 261 -17.13 -3.24 -43.72
C PRO A 261 -18.52 -2.84 -43.20
N GLU A 262 -18.48 -1.97 -42.20
CA GLU A 262 -19.49 -1.02 -41.70
C GLU A 262 -20.98 -1.35 -41.89
N GLU A 263 -21.57 -1.95 -40.86
CA GLU A 263 -23.02 -2.00 -40.68
C GLU A 263 -23.51 -0.66 -40.11
N LYS A 264 -24.59 -0.11 -40.69
CA LYS A 264 -25.18 1.15 -40.24
C LYS A 264 -25.84 0.92 -38.88
N VAL A 265 -25.40 1.65 -37.85
CA VAL A 265 -25.91 1.52 -36.49
C VAL A 265 -27.33 2.08 -36.36
N ASP A 266 -28.27 1.27 -35.88
CA ASP A 266 -29.64 1.67 -35.60
C ASP A 266 -29.78 2.41 -34.27
N LEU A 267 -29.80 3.75 -34.33
CA LEU A 267 -29.91 4.61 -33.15
C LEU A 267 -31.25 4.48 -32.41
N LEU A 268 -32.33 4.15 -33.13
CA LEU A 268 -33.65 3.93 -32.54
C LEU A 268 -33.67 2.69 -31.65
N ALA A 269 -33.01 1.61 -32.08
CA ALA A 269 -32.89 0.38 -31.30
C ALA A 269 -32.05 0.62 -30.03
N LEU A 270 -30.97 1.40 -30.13
CA LEU A 270 -30.17 1.76 -28.96
C LEU A 270 -30.94 2.65 -27.98
N ARG A 271 -31.79 3.55 -28.48
CA ARG A 271 -32.63 4.41 -27.63
C ARG A 271 -33.67 3.61 -26.86
N ALA A 272 -34.18 2.50 -27.42
CA ALA A 272 -35.12 1.63 -26.74
C ALA A 272 -34.51 0.93 -25.50
N ASN A 273 -33.18 0.75 -25.48
CA ASN A 273 -32.44 0.11 -24.39
C ASN A 273 -31.40 1.05 -23.74
N PRO A 274 -31.82 1.99 -22.87
CA PRO A 274 -30.92 2.90 -22.16
C PRO A 274 -29.73 2.26 -21.43
N PRO A 275 -29.88 1.15 -20.67
CA PRO A 275 -28.75 0.59 -19.91
C PRO A 275 -27.66 -0.01 -20.82
N TYR A 276 -28.04 -0.53 -21.99
CA TYR A 276 -27.08 -1.03 -22.97
C TYR A 276 -26.31 0.13 -23.60
N LEU A 277 -27.00 1.21 -23.96
CA LEU A 277 -26.36 2.42 -24.47
C LEU A 277 -25.40 3.03 -23.43
N GLU A 278 -25.79 3.08 -22.16
CA GLU A 278 -24.91 3.55 -21.08
C GLU A 278 -23.64 2.69 -20.97
N LYS A 279 -23.76 1.36 -21.04
CA LYS A 279 -22.61 0.45 -21.06
C LYS A 279 -21.66 0.74 -22.24
N LEU A 280 -22.21 0.96 -23.44
CA LEU A 280 -21.40 1.30 -24.62
C LEU A 280 -20.68 2.64 -24.47
N VAL A 281 -21.39 3.66 -23.96
CA VAL A 281 -20.82 4.99 -23.76
C VAL A 281 -19.73 4.97 -22.68
N THR A 282 -19.97 4.28 -21.56
CA THR A 282 -19.00 4.14 -20.46
C THR A 282 -17.76 3.37 -20.90
N GLU A 283 -17.90 2.30 -21.69
CA GLU A 283 -16.78 1.55 -22.25
C GLU A 283 -15.99 2.38 -23.27
N PHE A 284 -16.65 3.12 -24.16
CA PHE A 284 -15.99 3.94 -25.20
C PHE A 284 -15.24 5.15 -24.62
N LEU A 285 -15.85 5.85 -23.67
CA LEU A 285 -15.25 7.03 -23.03
C LEU A 285 -14.37 6.65 -21.83
N ASP A 286 -14.33 5.37 -21.46
CA ASP A 286 -13.65 4.85 -20.27
C ASP A 286 -13.98 5.66 -19.01
N ILE A 287 -15.28 5.91 -18.79
CA ILE A 287 -15.76 6.73 -17.68
C ILE A 287 -16.02 5.85 -16.45
N PRO A 288 -15.54 6.27 -15.28
CA PRO A 288 -15.81 5.54 -14.04
C PRO A 288 -17.25 5.75 -13.56
N ILE A 289 -17.93 4.64 -13.22
CA ILE A 289 -19.29 4.66 -12.62
C ILE A 289 -19.24 5.23 -11.20
N ASN A 290 -18.28 4.75 -10.40
CA ASN A 290 -18.01 5.23 -9.05
C ASN A 290 -16.78 6.13 -9.06
N LYS A 291 -16.70 7.07 -8.12
CA LYS A 291 -15.54 7.96 -8.02
C LYS A 291 -14.23 7.15 -7.95
N PRO A 292 -13.32 7.30 -8.92
CA PRO A 292 -12.11 6.49 -8.99
C PRO A 292 -11.12 6.88 -7.90
N HIS A 293 -10.23 5.95 -7.56
CA HIS A 293 -9.08 6.28 -6.73
C HIS A 293 -8.13 7.22 -7.50
N ARG A 294 -7.66 8.27 -6.83
CA ARG A 294 -6.67 9.19 -7.42
C ARG A 294 -5.32 8.52 -7.68
N THR A 295 -4.99 7.53 -6.87
CA THR A 295 -3.70 6.83 -6.88
C THR A 295 -3.96 5.32 -6.95
N HIS A 296 -2.89 4.57 -7.20
CA HIS A 296 -2.97 3.10 -7.09
C HIS A 296 -3.51 2.74 -5.70
N PRO A 297 -4.34 1.70 -5.53
CA PRO A 297 -4.94 1.42 -4.23
C PRO A 297 -3.95 0.96 -3.16
N SER A 298 -2.70 0.63 -3.53
CA SER A 298 -1.58 0.45 -2.59
C SER A 298 -0.80 1.75 -2.30
N ALA A 299 -1.01 2.78 -3.12
CA ALA A 299 -0.29 4.06 -3.18
C ALA A 299 1.26 3.97 -3.13
N GLY A 300 1.84 2.79 -3.43
CA GLY A 300 3.27 2.55 -3.26
C GLY A 300 3.74 2.49 -1.81
N LEU A 301 2.82 2.31 -0.85
CA LEU A 301 3.10 2.30 0.58
C LEU A 301 3.62 0.93 1.04
N HIS A 302 2.98 -0.14 0.59
CA HIS A 302 3.35 -1.52 0.90
C HIS A 302 2.99 -2.46 -0.25
N TYR A 303 3.77 -3.52 -0.43
CA TYR A 303 3.64 -4.45 -1.56
C TYR A 303 3.35 -5.90 -1.12
N THR A 304 3.07 -6.14 0.16
CA THR A 304 2.59 -7.46 0.56
C THR A 304 1.19 -7.71 0.06
N ARG A 305 1.01 -8.94 -0.43
CA ARG A 305 -0.22 -9.39 -1.05
C ARG A 305 -1.23 -9.85 -0.02
N SER A 306 -0.79 -10.61 0.97
CA SER A 306 -1.68 -11.23 1.95
C SER A 306 -1.07 -11.20 3.34
N ASN A 307 -1.94 -11.10 4.34
CA ASN A 307 -1.63 -11.19 5.76
C ASN A 307 -1.80 -12.62 6.31
N ALA A 308 -1.95 -13.62 5.43
CA ALA A 308 -2.18 -15.03 5.79
C ALA A 308 -0.87 -15.74 6.21
N TYR A 309 -0.24 -15.21 7.24
CA TYR A 309 0.90 -15.84 7.91
C TYR A 309 0.77 -15.63 9.42
N ALA A 310 1.33 -16.55 10.21
CA ALA A 310 1.40 -16.43 11.65
C ALA A 310 2.78 -15.93 12.08
N TYR A 311 2.83 -14.96 12.99
CA TYR A 311 4.08 -14.57 13.61
C TYR A 311 4.51 -15.66 14.59
N ASN A 312 5.70 -16.20 14.40
CA ASN A 312 6.26 -17.19 15.32
C ASN A 312 7.12 -16.47 16.36
N ASP A 313 6.63 -16.43 17.59
CA ASP A 313 7.39 -15.88 18.71
C ASP A 313 8.42 -16.92 19.20
N PRO A 314 9.68 -16.53 19.48
CA PRO A 314 10.70 -17.48 19.92
C PRO A 314 10.37 -18.23 21.21
N GLU A 315 9.61 -17.63 22.13
CA GLU A 315 9.29 -18.21 23.44
C GLU A 315 7.92 -18.90 23.44
N LEU A 316 6.91 -18.23 22.87
CA LEU A 316 5.52 -18.68 22.92
C LEU A 316 5.10 -19.49 21.69
N GLY A 317 5.92 -19.52 20.65
CA GLY A 317 5.60 -20.19 19.38
C GLY A 317 4.62 -19.40 18.51
N PRO A 318 3.88 -20.07 17.60
CA PRO A 318 3.02 -19.40 16.62
C PRO A 318 1.86 -18.66 17.30
N GLN A 319 1.80 -17.35 17.10
CA GLN A 319 0.77 -16.50 17.67
C GLN A 319 -0.49 -16.51 16.80
N GLN A 320 -1.65 -16.56 17.44
CA GLN A 320 -2.96 -16.44 16.76
C GLN A 320 -3.18 -15.04 16.19
N HIS A 321 -2.67 -14.02 16.87
CA HIS A 321 -2.85 -12.62 16.50
C HIS A 321 -1.54 -12.00 16.05
N ARG A 322 -1.66 -10.90 15.29
CA ARG A 322 -0.53 -10.05 14.90
C ARG A 322 0.08 -9.36 16.11
N LYS A 323 1.34 -8.96 15.97
CA LYS A 323 2.07 -8.21 16.98
C LYS A 323 1.38 -6.87 17.29
N ASP A 324 1.21 -6.60 18.57
CA ASP A 324 0.61 -5.35 19.04
C ASP A 324 1.59 -4.17 18.88
N VAL A 325 1.07 -3.03 18.48
CA VAL A 325 1.83 -1.82 18.12
C VAL A 325 1.50 -0.70 19.12
N PRO A 326 2.50 0.02 19.63
CA PRO A 326 2.24 1.18 20.48
C PRO A 326 1.58 2.32 19.68
N GLY A 327 0.58 2.94 20.27
CA GLY A 327 -0.10 4.12 19.74
C GLY A 327 -0.54 5.06 20.84
N ARG A 328 -1.03 6.23 20.44
CA ARG A 328 -1.49 7.27 21.37
C ARG A 328 -2.94 7.61 21.10
N LEU A 329 -3.72 7.76 22.16
CA LEU A 329 -5.09 8.25 22.03
C LEU A 329 -5.04 9.76 21.73
N LEU A 330 -5.71 10.18 20.66
CA LEU A 330 -5.80 11.59 20.26
C LEU A 330 -7.10 12.23 20.73
N ASN A 331 -8.19 11.49 20.59
CA ASN A 331 -9.52 11.92 21.02
C ASN A 331 -10.37 10.73 21.45
N TRP A 332 -11.20 10.92 22.47
CA TRP A 332 -12.17 9.93 22.92
C TRP A 332 -13.57 10.37 22.50
N GLN A 333 -14.15 9.67 21.51
CA GLN A 333 -15.51 9.92 21.05
C GLN A 333 -16.44 8.77 21.45
N THR A 334 -17.51 9.10 22.18
CA THR A 334 -18.43 8.13 22.80
C THR A 334 -19.31 7.36 21.80
N GLY A 335 -19.42 7.81 20.55
CA GLY A 335 -20.28 7.18 19.52
C GLY A 335 -19.55 6.59 18.32
N SER A 336 -18.46 7.23 17.86
CA SER A 336 -17.70 6.77 16.69
C SER A 336 -16.63 5.74 17.11
N GLY A 337 -16.13 5.78 18.33
CA GLY A 337 -14.93 5.04 18.75
C GLY A 337 -13.72 5.97 18.86
N PRO A 338 -12.70 5.60 19.65
CA PRO A 338 -11.55 6.46 19.90
C PRO A 338 -10.72 6.70 18.64
N ILE A 339 -10.16 7.91 18.51
CA ILE A 339 -9.19 8.24 17.46
C ILE A 339 -7.80 8.08 18.06
N ALA A 340 -6.95 7.28 17.41
CA ALA A 340 -5.59 7.00 17.86
C ALA A 340 -4.57 7.35 16.77
N GLY A 341 -3.36 7.74 17.18
CA GLY A 341 -2.19 7.82 16.31
C GLY A 341 -1.40 6.52 16.43
N VAL A 342 -1.37 5.73 15.36
CA VAL A 342 -0.65 4.46 15.28
C VAL A 342 0.32 4.53 14.10
N ALA A 343 1.60 4.26 14.32
CA ALA A 343 2.64 4.27 13.28
C ALA A 343 2.75 5.58 12.46
N GLY A 344 2.32 6.72 13.00
CA GLY A 344 2.32 8.01 12.29
C GLY A 344 1.04 8.30 11.49
N VAL A 345 0.09 7.38 11.47
CA VAL A 345 -1.22 7.55 10.82
C VAL A 345 -2.30 7.75 11.88
N VAL A 346 -3.27 8.61 11.59
CA VAL A 346 -4.46 8.82 12.43
C VAL A 346 -5.52 7.81 12.04
N VAL A 347 -5.93 6.99 13.00
CA VAL A 347 -6.83 5.86 12.79
C VAL A 347 -8.00 5.88 13.76
N LYS A 348 -9.09 5.25 13.35
CA LYS A 348 -10.26 5.03 14.18
C LYS A 348 -10.14 3.65 14.81
N ALA A 349 -10.02 3.61 16.13
CA ALA A 349 -9.91 2.36 16.86
C ALA A 349 -11.30 1.76 17.12
N GLN A 350 -11.43 0.45 16.89
CA GLN A 350 -12.60 -0.32 17.27
C GLN A 350 -12.70 -0.35 18.80
N ARG A 351 -13.91 -0.13 19.31
CA ARG A 351 -14.16 -0.05 20.75
C ARG A 351 -14.18 -1.47 21.33
N VAL A 352 -13.26 -1.76 22.25
CA VAL A 352 -13.42 -2.90 23.15
C VAL A 352 -14.44 -2.51 24.23
N ALA A 353 -15.52 -3.28 24.32
CA ALA A 353 -16.70 -2.96 25.12
C ALA A 353 -16.53 -3.26 26.62
N TYR A 354 -15.43 -2.88 27.27
CA TYR A 354 -15.28 -3.15 28.71
C TYR A 354 -14.49 -2.05 29.44
N GLY A 355 -15.09 -1.49 30.48
CA GLY A 355 -14.42 -0.65 31.49
C GLY A 355 -14.56 0.86 31.34
N ARG A 356 -14.31 1.58 32.46
CA ARG A 356 -14.01 3.02 32.45
C ARG A 356 -12.81 3.19 31.51
N GLY A 357 -13.05 3.72 30.32
CA GLY A 357 -11.99 3.97 29.34
C GLY A 357 -10.88 4.86 29.93
N PRO A 358 -9.70 4.91 29.28
CA PRO A 358 -8.64 5.83 29.63
C PRO A 358 -9.21 7.24 29.83
N LYS A 359 -8.72 7.97 30.84
CA LYS A 359 -9.16 9.37 31.04
C LYS A 359 -8.93 10.13 29.73
N HIS A 360 -9.98 10.80 29.26
CA HIS A 360 -10.10 11.48 27.96
C HIS A 360 -8.91 12.40 27.60
N ASP A 361 -8.13 12.86 28.58
CA ASP A 361 -7.14 13.92 28.41
C ASP A 361 -5.67 13.46 28.39
N ASP A 362 -5.36 12.18 28.61
CA ASP A 362 -3.97 11.72 28.62
C ASP A 362 -3.49 11.26 27.23
N ARG A 363 -3.10 12.21 26.38
CA ARG A 363 -2.46 11.93 25.07
C ARG A 363 -1.02 11.43 25.20
N PHE A 364 -0.43 11.55 26.39
CA PHE A 364 0.91 11.07 26.68
C PHE A 364 0.92 9.57 27.01
N ALA A 365 -0.23 9.02 27.44
CA ALA A 365 -0.41 7.59 27.58
C ALA A 365 -0.21 6.85 26.25
N VAL A 366 0.60 5.80 26.32
CA VAL A 366 0.82 4.88 25.20
C VAL A 366 -0.03 3.65 25.44
N HIS A 367 -0.89 3.34 24.48
CA HIS A 367 -1.71 2.14 24.48
C HIS A 367 -1.23 1.17 23.42
N ARG A 368 -1.58 -0.11 23.58
CA ARG A 368 -1.31 -1.16 22.59
C ARG A 368 -2.49 -1.26 21.64
N TYR A 369 -2.20 -1.30 20.35
CA TYR A 369 -3.18 -1.42 19.28
C TYR A 369 -2.79 -2.56 18.36
N ARG A 370 -3.78 -3.35 17.95
CA ARG A 370 -3.61 -4.43 17.00
C ARG A 370 -4.13 -3.99 15.63
N PRO A 371 -3.27 -3.91 14.59
CA PRO A 371 -3.72 -3.59 13.24
C PRO A 371 -4.47 -4.77 12.63
N LEU A 372 -5.67 -4.53 12.11
CA LEU A 372 -6.53 -5.55 11.51
C LEU A 372 -6.49 -5.48 9.99
N LYS A 373 -6.82 -4.30 9.42
CA LYS A 373 -6.98 -4.09 7.99
C LYS A 373 -6.53 -2.68 7.61
N ALA A 374 -6.00 -2.54 6.40
CA ALA A 374 -5.74 -1.24 5.80
C ALA A 374 -6.32 -1.13 4.39
N THR A 375 -6.81 0.05 4.07
CA THR A 375 -7.31 0.43 2.75
C THR A 375 -6.89 1.87 2.43
N ILE A 376 -6.96 2.26 1.16
CA ILE A 376 -6.70 3.64 0.74
C ILE A 376 -7.98 4.25 0.21
N ASP A 377 -8.36 5.38 0.80
CA ASP A 377 -9.52 6.16 0.35
C ASP A 377 -9.30 6.68 -1.08
N GLN A 378 -10.38 7.02 -1.77
CA GLN A 378 -10.36 7.62 -3.10
C GLN A 378 -9.53 8.92 -3.15
N ARG A 379 -9.39 9.62 -2.01
CA ARG A 379 -8.56 10.82 -1.86
C ARG A 379 -7.08 10.53 -1.64
N GLY A 380 -6.67 9.28 -1.50
CA GLY A 380 -5.29 8.87 -1.20
C GLY A 380 -4.97 8.89 0.31
N LYS A 381 -5.97 8.96 1.18
CA LYS A 381 -5.77 8.84 2.64
C LYS A 381 -5.65 7.39 3.03
N ILE A 382 -4.72 7.09 3.92
CA ILE A 382 -4.57 5.76 4.51
C ILE A 382 -5.68 5.59 5.56
N LEU A 383 -6.49 4.55 5.42
CA LEU A 383 -7.48 4.14 6.40
C LEU A 383 -7.02 2.81 6.99
N MET A 384 -6.98 2.72 8.31
CA MET A 384 -6.58 1.50 9.01
C MET A 384 -7.51 1.25 10.17
N ASP A 385 -7.97 0.00 10.26
CA ASP A 385 -8.73 -0.51 11.38
C ASP A 385 -7.78 -1.09 12.41
N VAL A 386 -7.92 -0.59 13.64
CA VAL A 386 -7.13 -1.07 14.78
C VAL A 386 -8.05 -1.46 15.92
N GLU A 387 -7.72 -2.54 16.61
CA GLU A 387 -8.33 -2.93 17.87
C GLU A 387 -7.46 -2.43 19.01
N GLN A 388 -8.05 -1.80 20.03
CA GLN A 388 -7.30 -1.43 21.23
C GLN A 388 -7.13 -2.66 22.13
N VAL A 389 -5.90 -3.06 22.41
CA VAL A 389 -5.61 -4.16 23.34
C VAL A 389 -5.56 -3.59 24.75
N VAL A 390 -6.54 -3.97 25.57
CA VAL A 390 -6.59 -3.63 26.99
C VAL A 390 -5.83 -4.72 27.76
N GLN A 391 -4.83 -4.34 28.56
CA GLN A 391 -4.15 -5.32 29.40
C GLN A 391 -5.05 -5.70 30.56
N ALA A 392 -5.01 -6.98 30.97
CA ALA A 392 -5.79 -7.48 32.08
C ALA A 392 -5.59 -6.63 33.35
N SER A 393 -4.37 -6.17 33.62
CA SER A 393 -4.04 -5.26 34.72
C SER A 393 -4.82 -3.95 34.72
N ASP A 394 -5.12 -3.39 33.55
CA ASP A 394 -5.89 -2.14 33.41
C ASP A 394 -7.37 -2.36 33.74
N VAL A 395 -7.87 -3.59 33.59
CA VAL A 395 -9.24 -3.98 33.92
C VAL A 395 -9.41 -4.17 35.44
N TYR A 396 -8.37 -4.59 36.15
CA TYR A 396 -8.43 -4.96 37.58
C TYR A 396 -8.18 -3.81 38.58
N GLY A 397 -8.02 -2.56 38.11
CA GLY A 397 -7.80 -1.38 38.98
C GLY A 397 -9.03 -0.89 39.78
N GLY A 398 -10.19 -1.54 39.67
CA GLY A 398 -11.41 -1.20 40.41
C GLY A 398 -11.79 -2.28 41.42
N ARG A 399 -12.28 -1.88 42.61
CA ARG A 399 -12.70 -2.73 43.76
C ARG A 399 -13.74 -3.81 43.40
N GLY A 400 -13.35 -4.83 42.65
CA GLY A 400 -14.21 -5.93 42.21
C GLY A 400 -13.44 -7.22 41.93
N ALA A 401 -12.19 -7.32 42.38
CA ALA A 401 -11.25 -8.38 42.02
C ALA A 401 -11.47 -9.74 42.75
N GLN A 402 -12.62 -10.00 43.37
CA GLN A 402 -12.82 -11.27 44.10
C GLN A 402 -13.86 -12.23 43.50
N ASN A 403 -14.66 -11.84 42.50
CA ASN A 403 -15.82 -12.66 42.09
C ASN A 403 -15.73 -13.36 40.73
N ILE A 404 -14.63 -13.24 39.96
CA ILE A 404 -14.57 -13.79 38.57
C ILE A 404 -13.45 -14.84 38.38
N VAL A 405 -12.70 -15.21 39.43
CA VAL A 405 -11.80 -16.39 39.35
C VAL A 405 -12.57 -17.70 39.45
N ARG A 406 -13.86 -17.68 39.86
CA ARG A 406 -14.70 -18.89 39.93
C ARG A 406 -15.38 -19.28 38.62
N SER A 407 -15.67 -18.34 37.71
CA SER A 407 -16.47 -18.65 36.51
C SER A 407 -15.66 -19.21 35.33
N TRP A 408 -14.33 -19.06 35.33
CA TRP A 408 -13.47 -19.66 34.30
C TRP A 408 -13.17 -21.15 34.53
N SER A 409 -13.46 -21.69 35.71
CA SER A 409 -13.32 -23.14 36.00
C SER A 409 -14.52 -23.99 35.57
N GLN A 410 -15.62 -23.38 35.12
CA GLN A 410 -16.86 -24.09 34.81
C GLN A 410 -17.14 -24.29 33.31
N PHE A 411 -16.28 -23.76 32.42
CA PHE A 411 -16.47 -23.86 30.97
C PHE A 411 -15.49 -24.81 30.25
N THR A 412 -14.53 -25.40 30.95
CA THR A 412 -13.66 -26.46 30.43
C THR A 412 -14.06 -27.82 30.98
N GLY A 413 -15.22 -28.31 30.54
CA GLY A 413 -15.55 -29.72 30.65
C GLY A 413 -14.69 -30.52 29.67
N GLY A 414 -13.74 -31.31 30.18
CA GLY A 414 -13.11 -32.39 29.40
C GLY A 414 -11.61 -32.54 29.57
N THR A 415 -11.22 -33.60 30.28
CA THR A 415 -9.92 -34.28 30.34
C THR A 415 -8.74 -33.56 31.02
N GLU A 416 -8.65 -33.77 32.33
CA GLU A 416 -7.41 -33.66 33.09
C GLU A 416 -6.31 -34.55 32.48
N ARG A 417 -5.28 -33.92 31.92
CA ARG A 417 -3.91 -34.44 32.01
C ARG A 417 -3.13 -33.42 32.83
N LYS A 418 -2.72 -33.85 34.02
CA LYS A 418 -1.87 -33.11 34.96
C LYS A 418 -0.64 -32.56 34.23
N ALA A 419 -0.64 -31.28 33.92
CA ALA A 419 0.60 -30.52 33.73
C ALA A 419 1.03 -30.05 35.12
N VAL A 420 2.27 -30.37 35.46
CA VAL A 420 2.92 -30.03 36.73
C VAL A 420 3.09 -28.52 36.77
N ASP A 421 2.30 -27.84 37.59
CA ASP A 421 2.49 -26.44 37.94
C ASP A 421 3.83 -26.27 38.66
N SER A 422 4.83 -25.74 37.94
CA SER A 422 6.05 -25.19 38.54
C SER A 422 5.70 -23.88 39.24
N ALA A 423 5.52 -23.97 40.56
CA ALA A 423 5.29 -22.87 41.50
C ALA A 423 6.53 -21.95 41.68
N GLU A 424 7.07 -21.39 40.59
CA GLU A 424 8.32 -20.62 40.64
C GLU A 424 8.24 -19.19 40.09
N THR A 425 7.13 -18.79 39.48
CA THR A 425 6.92 -17.40 39.00
C THR A 425 6.17 -16.49 39.98
N GLN A 426 5.71 -17.01 41.12
CA GLN A 426 5.09 -16.20 42.17
C GLN A 426 6.08 -15.66 43.23
N ARG A 427 7.40 -15.93 43.12
CA ARG A 427 8.39 -15.57 44.16
C ARG A 427 9.26 -14.33 43.86
N VAL A 428 9.04 -13.62 42.76
CA VAL A 428 9.91 -12.49 42.36
C VAL A 428 9.27 -11.11 42.62
N ILE A 429 8.00 -11.01 43.03
CA ILE A 429 7.34 -9.71 43.27
C ILE A 429 7.26 -9.33 44.77
N ASP A 430 7.55 -10.26 45.70
CA ASP A 430 7.38 -10.01 47.15
C ASP A 430 8.68 -9.78 47.95
N THR A 431 9.86 -9.66 47.31
CA THR A 431 11.13 -9.47 48.04
C THR A 431 11.66 -8.03 48.12
N GLU A 432 11.09 -7.06 47.39
CA GLU A 432 11.54 -5.66 47.48
C GLU A 432 10.81 -4.81 48.53
N ASN A 433 9.78 -5.33 49.21
CA ASN A 433 9.06 -4.60 50.27
C ASN A 433 9.33 -5.09 51.71
N ILE A 434 10.28 -6.02 51.91
CA ILE A 434 10.61 -6.60 53.25
C ILE A 434 12.01 -6.19 53.75
N ILE A 435 12.58 -5.07 53.27
CA ILE A 435 13.84 -4.51 53.83
C ILE A 435 13.66 -3.09 54.41
N ARG A 436 12.42 -2.61 54.61
CA ARG A 436 12.16 -1.31 55.28
C ARG A 436 11.39 -1.35 56.60
N MET A 437 11.19 -2.53 57.20
CA MET A 437 10.49 -2.65 58.49
C MET A 437 11.18 -3.56 59.51
N VAL A 438 12.52 -3.51 59.66
CA VAL A 438 13.20 -4.03 60.87
C VAL A 438 14.42 -3.17 61.21
N THR A 439 14.21 -1.94 61.67
CA THR A 439 15.05 -1.30 62.70
C THR A 439 14.15 -0.30 63.42
N GLY A 440 13.58 -0.75 64.53
CA GLY A 440 12.82 0.10 65.43
C GLY A 440 13.71 1.09 66.18
N GLY A 441 13.05 1.95 66.95
CA GLY A 441 13.63 2.48 68.17
C GLY A 441 13.73 4.00 68.27
N LYS A 442 12.63 4.61 68.70
CA LYS A 442 12.58 5.89 69.44
C LYS A 442 13.76 6.05 70.43
N MET A 443 14.33 7.25 70.50
CA MET A 443 14.58 7.90 71.81
C MET A 443 14.48 9.43 71.71
N ARG A 444 13.87 9.98 72.76
CA ARG A 444 13.63 11.40 73.05
C ARG A 444 14.94 12.16 73.29
N ARG A 445 15.04 13.40 72.81
CA ARG A 445 14.97 14.63 73.60
C ARG A 445 14.79 15.82 72.66
#